data_AF-A0A2A4CJX4-F1
#
_entry.id   AF-A0A2A4CJX4-F1
#
_cell.length_a   1.000
_cell.length_b   1.000
_cell.length_c   1.000
_cell.angle_alpha   90.00
_cell.angle_beta   90.00
_cell.angle_gamma   90.00
#
_symmetry.space_group_name_H-M   'P 1'
#
loop_
_entity.id
_entity.type
_entity.pdbx_description
1 polymer ?
#
loop_
_entity_poly.entity_id
_entity_poly.type
_entity_poly.pdbx_seq_one_letter_code
_entity_poly.pdbx_strand_id
1 'polypeptide(L)'
;MCVLKSQSEESCSFEVTTVTTYQTIIETSDSDWASGNVYYLSPGDTFLGSISFAGDIDTVRIWLDAGTIYTFDLSGIDGGGGSLSDPYLVLWDPAGYFVAENDDDGLTWDSSLTVTVTTSGYYDLDMSSSPYFDANGTGTYTLDASFGTPFVMPDAGTLDELADYLINGYWADNGISSRKFDTSVSNEITVNLTGLTAEGQQLARWALAIWSTYADLVFTEVAGAAQITFDDSEPGAYSSATTSGGTILSAEVNISVDWINSYGVTFDSYSLQTYIHEIGHALGLGHQGAYNGWAEFPYDATFANDSWQISVMSYFSQADNTLVDASEAYVVSPMMADILAIAQMYGLSDETFGDTTWGTGSTLGETMAMIFAALEDGASSPYYAGYPVALTISDTGGIDTIDLSGYLGDHYLSLVAETFSDIGGLVGSLGIARGTEIENAVGGDGNDTIIGNELDNGIWGGLGNDYLDGSSGDDVLYGSAGADTLDGGVGNDTLYGGNQGD
;
A
#
# COMPACT_ATOMS: atom_id res chain seq x y z
N MET A 1 30.48 60.23 5.62
CA MET A 1 30.96 61.45 4.92
C MET A 1 31.37 61.01 3.51
N CYS A 2 30.54 61.29 2.50
CA CYS A 2 30.95 61.17 1.10
C CYS A 2 30.27 62.28 0.29
N VAL A 3 31.05 62.92 -0.56
CA VAL A 3 30.75 64.17 -1.27
C VAL A 3 30.09 63.85 -2.61
N LEU A 4 28.97 64.51 -2.91
CA LEU A 4 28.32 64.47 -4.22
C LEU A 4 29.21 65.11 -5.29
N LYS A 5 29.53 64.35 -6.35
CA LYS A 5 29.89 64.88 -7.66
C LYS A 5 28.84 64.45 -8.68
N SER A 6 28.51 65.38 -9.55
CA SER A 6 27.33 65.43 -10.42
C SER A 6 27.44 64.61 -11.71
N GLN A 7 26.27 64.08 -12.11
CA GLN A 7 25.79 63.74 -13.47
C GLN A 7 26.46 62.59 -14.24
N SER A 8 25.74 61.47 -14.34
CA SER A 8 25.01 61.05 -15.55
C SER A 8 24.04 59.92 -15.20
N GLU A 9 22.96 59.78 -15.96
CA GLU A 9 21.82 58.88 -15.76
C GLU A 9 22.23 57.41 -15.48
N GLU A 10 22.00 56.96 -14.26
CA GLU A 10 21.72 55.56 -13.96
C GLU A 10 20.41 55.54 -13.17
N SER A 11 19.40 54.84 -13.68
CA SER A 11 18.23 54.48 -12.90
C SER A 11 18.70 53.60 -11.74
N CYS A 12 18.84 54.17 -10.54
CA CYS A 12 18.94 53.37 -9.32
C CYS A 12 17.61 52.64 -9.13
N SER A 13 17.53 51.39 -9.61
CA SER A 13 16.57 50.44 -9.05
C SER A 13 17.04 50.14 -7.63
N PHE A 14 16.35 50.68 -6.65
CA PHE A 14 16.44 50.15 -5.30
C PHE A 14 15.73 48.81 -5.31
N GLU A 15 16.48 47.69 -5.29
CA GLU A 15 15.94 46.49 -4.69
C GLU A 15 15.73 46.82 -3.21
N VAL A 16 14.47 47.10 -2.87
CA VAL A 16 14.05 47.01 -1.48
C VAL A 16 13.97 45.52 -1.20
N THR A 17 15.08 44.93 -0.78
CA THR A 17 15.04 43.64 -0.11
C THR A 17 14.36 43.91 1.23
N THR A 18 13.04 43.70 1.29
CA THR A 18 12.35 43.60 2.57
C THR A 18 12.94 42.38 3.26
N VAL A 19 13.82 42.62 4.25
CA VAL A 19 14.17 41.59 5.21
C VAL A 19 12.91 41.41 6.05
N THR A 20 12.10 40.41 5.70
CA THR A 20 11.01 39.98 6.57
C THR A 20 11.67 39.40 7.82
N THR A 21 11.64 40.14 8.91
CA THR A 21 12.10 39.65 10.21
C THR A 21 10.94 38.95 10.87
N TYR A 22 10.98 37.63 10.90
CA TYR A 22 10.07 36.82 11.69
C TYR A 22 10.34 36.98 13.18
N GLN A 23 9.30 36.87 14.00
CA GLN A 23 9.38 37.08 15.43
C GLN A 23 9.03 35.82 16.20
N THR A 24 9.66 35.69 17.36
CA THR A 24 9.24 34.77 18.42
C THR A 24 8.35 35.54 19.38
N ILE A 25 7.06 35.22 19.40
CA ILE A 25 6.07 35.77 20.30
C ILE A 25 5.98 34.85 21.51
N ILE A 26 5.99 35.42 22.71
CA ILE A 26 5.93 34.66 23.95
C ILE A 26 4.64 35.02 24.66
N GLU A 27 3.90 34.01 25.06
CA GLU A 27 2.74 34.15 25.92
C GLU A 27 3.16 34.74 27.28
N THR A 28 2.59 35.89 27.63
CA THR A 28 2.85 36.58 28.91
C THR A 28 1.65 36.57 29.85
N SER A 29 0.50 36.15 29.33
CA SER A 29 -0.78 35.95 30.00
C SER A 29 -1.61 35.02 29.12
N ASP A 30 -2.36 34.14 29.81
CA ASP A 30 -3.34 33.18 29.28
C ASP A 30 -3.97 33.65 27.97
N SER A 31 -3.71 32.92 26.89
CA SER A 31 -4.13 33.25 25.53
C SER A 31 -5.58 32.86 25.26
N ASP A 32 -6.51 33.13 26.16
CA ASP A 32 -7.90 32.69 26.05
C ASP A 32 -8.82 33.74 25.38
N TRP A 33 -9.61 33.33 24.39
CA TRP A 33 -10.63 34.17 23.76
C TRP A 33 -11.62 34.78 24.76
N ALA A 34 -12.01 34.04 25.80
CA ALA A 34 -12.94 34.53 26.83
C ALA A 34 -12.30 35.60 27.74
N SER A 35 -10.98 35.57 27.91
CA SER A 35 -10.20 36.60 28.62
C SER A 35 -9.95 37.86 27.79
N GLY A 36 -10.01 37.75 26.45
CA GLY A 36 -9.75 38.83 25.50
C GLY A 36 -8.27 39.09 25.22
N ASN A 37 -7.39 38.21 25.68
CA ASN A 37 -5.95 38.26 25.43
C ASN A 37 -5.62 37.51 24.13
N VAL A 38 -5.70 38.20 22.99
CA VAL A 38 -5.44 37.59 21.68
C VAL A 38 -4.08 38.03 21.16
N TYR A 39 -3.20 37.07 20.87
CA TYR A 39 -1.93 37.32 20.19
C TYR A 39 -2.10 37.22 18.68
N TYR A 40 -1.26 37.95 17.95
CA TYR A 40 -1.32 38.01 16.49
C TYR A 40 -0.03 37.51 15.89
N LEU A 41 -0.14 36.58 14.95
CA LEU A 41 0.96 36.03 14.17
C LEU A 41 0.91 36.52 12.73
N SER A 42 2.07 36.48 12.08
CA SER A 42 2.20 36.49 10.63
C SER A 42 2.82 35.17 10.16
N PRO A 43 2.55 34.72 8.92
CA PRO A 43 3.28 33.59 8.36
C PRO A 43 4.79 33.80 8.43
N GLY A 44 5.47 32.84 9.05
CA GLY A 44 6.89 32.80 9.38
C GLY A 44 7.22 33.07 10.86
N ASP A 45 6.28 33.60 11.66
CA ASP A 45 6.46 33.81 13.11
C ASP A 45 6.33 32.50 13.90
N THR A 46 6.95 32.48 15.10
CA THR A 46 6.82 31.40 16.09
C THR A 46 6.11 31.94 17.34
N PHE A 47 5.19 31.18 17.93
CA PHE A 47 4.58 31.47 19.22
C PHE A 47 5.02 30.46 20.28
N LEU A 48 5.36 30.91 21.49
CA LEU A 48 5.67 30.05 22.64
C LEU A 48 4.58 30.25 23.68
N GLY A 49 3.88 29.17 24.02
CA GLY A 49 2.78 29.18 24.97
C GLY A 49 2.87 28.05 26.00
N SER A 50 1.90 28.03 26.92
CA SER A 50 1.74 26.96 27.88
C SER A 50 0.29 26.68 28.24
N ILE A 51 -0.12 25.43 28.06
CA ILE A 51 -1.38 24.90 28.57
C ILE A 51 -1.24 24.79 30.10
N SER A 52 -1.83 25.74 30.81
CA SER A 52 -1.56 26.03 32.22
C SER A 52 -2.37 25.15 33.17
N PHE A 53 -3.49 24.60 32.72
CA PHE A 53 -4.34 23.66 33.46
C PHE A 53 -5.11 22.74 32.49
N ALA A 54 -5.65 21.63 33.00
CA ALA A 54 -6.42 20.70 32.18
C ALA A 54 -7.67 21.37 31.58
N GLY A 55 -7.85 21.24 30.26
CA GLY A 55 -8.93 21.87 29.49
C GLY A 55 -8.69 23.35 29.16
N ASP A 56 -7.49 23.85 29.37
CA ASP A 56 -7.03 25.14 28.87
C ASP A 56 -6.87 25.10 27.34
N ILE A 57 -7.26 26.19 26.68
CA ILE A 57 -7.20 26.36 25.24
C ILE A 57 -6.65 27.76 24.97
N ASP A 58 -5.48 27.78 24.34
CA ASP A 58 -4.86 29.01 23.88
C ASP A 58 -5.28 29.31 22.44
N THR A 59 -5.76 30.52 22.19
CA THR A 59 -6.12 31.01 20.86
C THR A 59 -5.17 32.10 20.39
N VAL A 60 -4.56 31.92 19.23
CA VAL A 60 -3.82 32.98 18.51
C VAL A 60 -4.45 33.27 17.15
N ARG A 61 -4.29 34.49 16.66
CA ARG A 61 -4.90 34.96 15.41
C ARG A 61 -3.87 35.24 14.34
N ILE A 62 -4.07 34.73 13.12
CA ILE A 62 -3.12 34.90 12.02
C ILE A 62 -3.82 35.41 10.75
N TRP A 63 -3.18 36.35 10.03
CA TRP A 63 -3.67 36.77 8.72
C TRP A 63 -3.19 35.80 7.64
N LEU A 64 -4.13 35.22 6.89
CA LEU A 64 -3.88 34.29 5.79
C LEU A 64 -4.46 34.82 4.48
N ASP A 65 -3.78 34.56 3.36
CA ASP A 65 -4.18 35.01 2.03
C ASP A 65 -4.78 33.86 1.21
N ALA A 66 -5.99 34.07 0.65
CA ALA A 66 -6.69 33.11 -0.19
C ALA A 66 -5.82 32.53 -1.30
N GLY A 67 -5.90 31.22 -1.48
CA GLY A 67 -5.13 30.46 -2.48
C GLY A 67 -3.68 30.19 -2.08
N THR A 68 -3.28 30.57 -0.86
CA THR A 68 -1.95 30.29 -0.31
C THR A 68 -2.03 29.08 0.62
N ILE A 69 -0.96 28.29 0.62
CA ILE A 69 -0.82 27.13 1.49
C ILE A 69 0.00 27.55 2.70
N TYR A 70 -0.48 27.15 3.87
CA TYR A 70 0.18 27.40 5.15
C TYR A 70 0.33 26.09 5.91
N THR A 71 1.44 25.96 6.62
CA THR A 71 1.70 24.85 7.54
C THR A 71 1.84 25.43 8.95
N PHE A 72 1.22 24.77 9.92
CA PHE A 72 1.23 25.12 11.32
C PHE A 72 1.72 23.94 12.13
N ASP A 73 2.92 24.06 12.70
CA ASP A 73 3.54 22.99 13.48
C ASP A 73 3.43 23.35 14.96
N LEU A 74 2.75 22.49 15.73
CA LEU A 74 2.53 22.64 17.17
C LEU A 74 3.30 21.56 17.93
N SER A 75 4.45 21.93 18.49
CA SER A 75 5.36 21.00 19.14
C SER A 75 5.45 21.20 20.65
N GLY A 76 5.44 20.12 21.41
CA GLY A 76 5.80 20.11 22.81
C GLY A 76 7.27 20.50 23.02
N ILE A 77 7.55 21.44 23.93
CA ILE A 77 8.92 21.83 24.27
C ILE A 77 9.17 21.83 25.77
N ASP A 78 10.39 21.48 26.19
CA ASP A 78 10.81 21.55 27.59
C ASP A 78 10.77 22.99 28.14
N GLY A 79 9.99 23.22 29.20
CA GLY A 79 9.84 24.52 29.82
C GLY A 79 9.43 24.49 31.29
N GLY A 80 9.06 25.65 31.84
CA GLY A 80 8.82 25.85 33.28
C GLY A 80 7.70 25.01 33.89
N GLY A 81 6.84 24.41 33.06
CA GLY A 81 5.76 23.48 33.43
C GLY A 81 5.93 22.04 32.94
N GLY A 82 7.05 21.70 32.26
CA GLY A 82 7.20 20.46 31.50
C GLY A 82 6.76 20.62 30.03
N SER A 83 7.10 19.67 29.17
CA SER A 83 6.65 19.65 27.77
C SER A 83 5.19 19.25 27.65
N LEU A 84 4.44 19.90 26.77
CA LEU A 84 3.15 19.37 26.33
C LEU A 84 3.43 18.05 25.60
N SER A 85 2.77 16.96 26.00
CA SER A 85 3.12 15.61 25.52
C SER A 85 2.38 15.18 24.26
N ASP A 86 1.20 15.75 24.04
CA ASP A 86 0.28 15.40 22.95
C ASP A 86 -0.50 16.68 22.56
N PRO A 87 0.16 17.64 21.88
CA PRO A 87 -0.48 18.85 21.41
C PRO A 87 -1.62 18.57 20.42
N TYR A 88 -2.62 19.45 20.41
CA TYR A 88 -3.74 19.41 19.46
C TYR A 88 -4.02 20.81 18.93
N LEU A 89 -4.15 20.89 17.60
CA LEU A 89 -4.30 22.14 16.88
C LEU A 89 -5.62 22.18 16.11
N VAL A 90 -6.39 23.26 16.27
CA VAL A 90 -7.62 23.50 15.52
C VAL A 90 -7.56 24.86 14.82
N LEU A 91 -7.99 24.91 13.56
CA LEU A 91 -8.07 26.12 12.75
C LEU A 91 -9.53 26.53 12.49
N TRP A 92 -9.84 27.80 12.73
CA TRP A 92 -11.15 28.40 12.50
C TRP A 92 -11.08 29.53 11.48
N ASP A 93 -12.09 29.62 10.61
CA ASP A 93 -12.18 30.64 9.57
C ASP A 93 -12.56 32.03 10.14
N PRO A 94 -12.46 33.12 9.35
CA PRO A 94 -12.81 34.47 9.81
C PRO A 94 -14.28 34.66 10.22
N ALA A 95 -15.17 33.70 9.89
CA ALA A 95 -16.56 33.69 10.30
C ALA A 95 -16.82 32.79 11.53
N GLY A 96 -15.78 32.15 12.07
CA GLY A 96 -15.82 31.26 13.23
C GLY A 96 -16.29 29.84 12.91
N TYR A 97 -16.21 29.40 11.65
CA TYR A 97 -16.48 28.02 11.27
C TYR A 97 -15.19 27.19 11.34
N PHE A 98 -15.35 25.94 11.75
CA PHE A 98 -14.27 24.96 11.73
C PHE A 98 -13.71 24.79 10.32
N VAL A 99 -12.38 24.77 10.19
CA VAL A 99 -11.67 24.54 8.93
C VAL A 99 -11.01 23.17 8.94
N ALA A 100 -10.13 22.94 9.91
CA ALA A 100 -9.35 21.72 10.04
C ALA A 100 -8.79 21.58 11.45
N GLU A 101 -8.39 20.37 11.82
CA GLU A 101 -7.69 20.05 13.06
C GLU A 101 -6.63 18.99 12.78
N ASN A 102 -5.67 18.86 13.69
CA ASN A 102 -4.64 17.82 13.66
C ASN A 102 -4.09 17.63 15.09
N ASP A 103 -3.87 16.38 15.50
CA ASP A 103 -3.22 15.97 16.76
C ASP A 103 -1.88 15.24 16.56
N ASP A 104 -1.53 14.78 15.35
CA ASP A 104 -0.21 14.16 15.09
C ASP A 104 0.44 14.63 13.78
N ASP A 105 1.77 14.59 13.72
CA ASP A 105 2.58 14.92 12.55
C ASP A 105 3.08 13.68 11.79
N GLY A 106 2.53 12.50 12.10
CA GLY A 106 2.92 11.20 11.56
C GLY A 106 4.25 10.63 12.08
N LEU A 107 5.06 11.40 12.83
CA LEU A 107 6.38 10.95 13.32
C LEU A 107 6.49 10.97 14.85
N THR A 108 5.76 11.89 15.48
CA THR A 108 5.74 12.17 16.90
C THR A 108 4.28 12.36 17.35
N TRP A 109 4.09 12.81 18.58
CA TRP A 109 2.76 13.12 19.11
C TRP A 109 2.49 14.63 19.00
N ASP A 110 3.35 15.38 18.30
CA ASP A 110 3.17 16.81 18.00
C ASP A 110 2.23 16.98 16.81
N SER A 111 1.54 18.12 16.69
CA SER A 111 0.60 18.35 15.57
C SER A 111 1.27 19.08 14.40
N SER A 112 0.93 18.72 13.16
CA SER A 112 1.26 19.50 11.96
C SER A 112 0.05 19.65 11.04
N LEU A 113 -0.45 20.88 10.91
CA LEU A 113 -1.62 21.19 10.09
C LEU A 113 -1.24 21.97 8.82
N THR A 114 -1.45 21.37 7.64
CA THR A 114 -1.26 22.03 6.34
C THR A 114 -2.59 22.33 5.66
N VAL A 115 -2.85 23.60 5.33
CA VAL A 115 -4.12 24.05 4.74
C VAL A 115 -3.94 24.98 3.55
N THR A 116 -4.83 24.84 2.56
CA THR A 116 -5.03 25.86 1.52
C THR A 116 -6.24 26.71 1.89
N VAL A 117 -6.03 27.97 2.28
CA VAL A 117 -7.15 28.84 2.65
C VAL A 117 -7.89 29.35 1.42
N THR A 118 -9.23 29.40 1.47
CA THR A 118 -10.06 29.83 0.33
C THR A 118 -10.51 31.28 0.42
N THR A 119 -10.36 31.91 1.59
CA THR A 119 -10.71 33.31 1.84
C THR A 119 -9.59 34.03 2.57
N SER A 120 -9.23 35.25 2.15
CA SER A 120 -8.25 36.05 2.88
C SER A 120 -8.90 36.63 4.14
N GLY A 121 -8.19 36.56 5.27
CA GLY A 121 -8.68 37.14 6.52
C GLY A 121 -7.88 36.68 7.73
N TYR A 122 -8.39 37.05 8.90
CA TYR A 122 -7.86 36.57 10.17
C TYR A 122 -8.51 35.23 10.53
N TYR A 123 -7.68 34.20 10.63
CA TYR A 123 -8.04 32.89 11.14
C TYR A 123 -7.61 32.78 12.60
N ASP A 124 -8.31 31.95 13.35
CA ASP A 124 -7.98 31.65 14.75
C ASP A 124 -7.41 30.22 14.83
N LEU A 125 -6.28 30.07 15.52
CA LEU A 125 -5.63 28.80 15.83
C LEU A 125 -5.80 28.54 17.32
N ASP A 126 -6.48 27.45 17.65
CA ASP A 126 -6.64 26.97 19.01
C ASP A 126 -5.64 25.84 19.29
N MET A 127 -4.85 25.99 20.35
CA MET A 127 -3.87 25.01 20.81
C MET A 127 -4.33 24.46 22.17
N SER A 128 -4.33 23.14 22.31
CA SER A 128 -4.63 22.46 23.57
C SER A 128 -3.85 21.16 23.69
N SER A 129 -4.09 20.40 24.76
CA SER A 129 -3.77 18.96 24.78
C SER A 129 -4.83 18.16 24.02
N SER A 130 -4.42 17.01 23.45
CA SER A 130 -5.30 16.13 22.71
C SER A 130 -6.48 15.65 23.56
N PRO A 131 -7.73 15.78 23.08
CA PRO A 131 -8.91 15.30 23.82
C PRO A 131 -9.02 13.77 23.82
N TYR A 132 -8.21 13.07 23.04
CA TYR A 132 -8.32 11.62 22.81
C TYR A 132 -7.43 10.82 23.75
N PHE A 133 -6.14 11.16 23.84
CA PHE A 133 -5.15 10.39 24.59
C PHE A 133 -4.59 11.11 25.82
N ASP A 134 -4.50 12.45 25.81
CA ASP A 134 -4.05 13.23 26.96
C ASP A 134 -4.98 14.43 27.29
N ALA A 135 -6.28 14.16 27.48
CA ALA A 135 -7.29 15.21 27.70
C ALA A 135 -7.06 16.10 28.95
N ASN A 136 -6.08 15.78 29.79
CA ASN A 136 -5.69 16.58 30.95
C ASN A 136 -4.22 17.04 30.87
N GLY A 137 -3.61 16.93 29.69
CA GLY A 137 -2.23 17.31 29.43
C GLY A 137 -2.01 18.78 29.67
N THR A 138 -0.87 19.10 30.25
CA THR A 138 -0.40 20.47 30.53
C THR A 138 1.07 20.55 30.21
N GLY A 139 1.53 21.69 29.73
CA GLY A 139 2.95 21.87 29.41
C GLY A 139 3.18 23.04 28.45
N THR A 140 4.45 23.27 28.14
CA THR A 140 4.89 24.29 27.19
C THR A 140 4.96 23.75 25.78
N TYR A 141 4.67 24.61 24.81
CA TYR A 141 4.69 24.30 23.38
C TYR A 141 5.24 25.46 22.53
N THR A 142 5.59 25.15 21.29
CA THR A 142 5.82 26.12 20.21
C THR A 142 4.81 25.92 19.10
N LEU A 143 4.29 27.01 18.55
CA LEU A 143 3.54 27.02 17.31
C LEU A 143 4.35 27.79 16.25
N ASP A 144 4.81 27.09 15.22
CA ASP A 144 5.46 27.68 14.06
C ASP A 144 4.46 27.80 12.91
N ALA A 145 4.22 29.03 12.44
CA ALA A 145 3.40 29.26 11.26
C ALA A 145 4.33 29.49 10.06
N SER A 146 4.19 28.73 8.98
CA SER A 146 5.04 28.86 7.80
C SER A 146 4.23 28.86 6.50
N PHE A 147 4.84 29.31 5.41
CA PHE A 147 4.27 29.10 4.07
C PHE A 147 4.47 27.63 3.71
N GLY A 148 3.37 26.91 3.52
CA GLY A 148 3.41 25.52 3.09
C GLY A 148 3.80 25.42 1.62
N THR A 149 4.50 24.35 1.27
CA THR A 149 4.56 23.88 -0.12
C THR A 149 3.34 23.02 -0.40
N PRO A 150 2.74 23.06 -1.61
CA PRO A 150 1.70 22.10 -1.96
C PRO A 150 2.24 20.69 -1.74
N PHE A 151 1.46 19.84 -1.08
CA PHE A 151 1.72 18.42 -1.12
C PHE A 151 1.72 18.00 -2.59
N VAL A 152 2.85 17.47 -3.04
CA VAL A 152 3.01 16.93 -4.38
C VAL A 152 2.80 15.44 -4.22
N MET A 153 1.73 14.91 -4.81
CA MET A 153 1.54 13.47 -4.91
C MET A 153 2.84 12.85 -5.42
N PRO A 154 3.33 11.75 -4.81
CA PRO A 154 4.45 11.02 -5.38
C PRO A 154 4.12 10.61 -6.82
N ASP A 155 5.15 10.42 -7.63
CA ASP A 155 4.96 9.82 -8.95
C ASP A 155 4.67 8.32 -8.80
N ALA A 156 3.97 7.73 -9.76
CA ALA A 156 3.81 6.28 -9.80
C ALA A 156 5.16 5.62 -10.09
N GLY A 157 5.52 4.61 -9.31
CA GLY A 157 6.72 3.81 -9.54
C GLY A 157 6.51 2.81 -10.67
N THR A 158 7.54 2.60 -11.48
CA THR A 158 7.61 1.44 -12.38
C THR A 158 7.75 0.15 -11.57
N LEU A 159 7.40 -0.99 -12.17
CA LEU A 159 7.52 -2.27 -11.48
C LEU A 159 8.96 -2.57 -11.01
N ASP A 160 9.97 -2.12 -11.76
CA ASP A 160 11.38 -2.24 -11.38
C ASP A 160 11.75 -1.36 -10.18
N GLU A 161 11.26 -0.12 -10.13
CA GLU A 161 11.49 0.78 -8.98
C GLU A 161 10.80 0.27 -7.73
N LEU A 162 9.57 -0.22 -7.87
CA LEU A 162 8.80 -0.85 -6.81
C LEU A 162 9.52 -2.09 -6.27
N ALA A 163 9.98 -3.00 -7.14
CA ALA A 163 10.72 -4.19 -6.71
C ALA A 163 12.08 -3.85 -6.08
N ASP A 164 12.82 -2.90 -6.64
CA ASP A 164 14.09 -2.44 -6.07
C ASP A 164 13.88 -1.78 -4.70
N TYR A 165 12.77 -1.06 -4.50
CA TYR A 165 12.46 -0.43 -3.22
C TYR A 165 12.17 -1.47 -2.14
N LEU A 166 11.43 -2.54 -2.45
CA LEU A 166 11.24 -3.68 -1.55
C LEU A 166 12.57 -4.36 -1.16
N ILE A 167 13.51 -4.50 -2.11
CA ILE A 167 14.78 -5.18 -1.86
C ILE A 167 15.81 -4.28 -1.18
N ASN A 168 15.85 -2.99 -1.53
CA ASN A 168 16.93 -2.07 -1.19
C ASN A 168 16.44 -0.78 -0.53
N GLY A 169 15.42 -0.14 -1.09
CA GLY A 169 14.93 1.18 -0.69
C GLY A 169 14.49 1.25 0.77
N TYR A 170 13.50 0.43 1.16
CA TYR A 170 13.00 0.39 2.53
C TYR A 170 14.10 0.18 3.57
N TRP A 171 15.00 -0.76 3.30
CA TRP A 171 16.10 -1.05 4.21
C TRP A 171 17.09 0.12 4.29
N ALA A 172 17.41 0.75 3.16
CA ALA A 172 18.29 1.91 3.13
C ALA A 172 17.72 3.08 3.94
N ASP A 173 16.41 3.35 3.82
CA ASP A 173 15.72 4.41 4.58
C ASP A 173 15.72 4.12 6.08
N ASN A 174 15.72 2.83 6.46
CA ASN A 174 15.86 2.37 7.84
C ASN A 174 17.33 2.22 8.29
N GLY A 175 18.30 2.71 7.51
CA GLY A 175 19.72 2.72 7.85
C GLY A 175 20.38 1.33 7.89
N ILE A 176 19.79 0.35 7.21
CA ILE A 176 20.21 -1.05 7.20
C ILE A 176 20.45 -1.54 5.76
N SER A 177 21.31 -2.55 5.60
CA SER A 177 21.57 -3.13 4.28
C SER A 177 20.51 -4.15 3.89
N SER A 178 20.26 -4.25 2.59
CA SER A 178 19.44 -5.31 2.00
C SER A 178 19.96 -6.69 2.39
N ARG A 179 19.03 -7.64 2.47
CA ARG A 179 19.27 -8.91 3.15
C ARG A 179 18.44 -10.04 2.56
N LYS A 180 19.01 -11.25 2.55
CA LYS A 180 18.34 -12.48 2.15
C LYS A 180 18.97 -13.71 2.80
N PHE A 181 18.28 -14.85 2.79
CA PHE A 181 18.91 -16.12 3.14
C PHE A 181 19.96 -16.52 2.09
N ASP A 182 21.00 -17.23 2.53
CA ASP A 182 21.98 -17.81 1.61
C ASP A 182 21.45 -19.12 1.02
N THR A 183 20.98 -19.05 -0.22
CA THR A 183 20.49 -20.21 -0.98
C THR A 183 21.52 -20.80 -1.94
N SER A 184 22.80 -20.42 -1.83
CA SER A 184 23.84 -20.85 -2.78
C SER A 184 24.14 -22.36 -2.76
N VAL A 185 23.73 -23.06 -1.70
CA VAL A 185 23.91 -24.51 -1.53
C VAL A 185 22.58 -25.27 -1.60
N SER A 186 21.50 -24.68 -1.07
CA SER A 186 20.16 -25.26 -1.02
C SER A 186 19.13 -24.15 -0.96
N ASN A 187 18.01 -24.34 -1.65
CA ASN A 187 16.84 -23.47 -1.57
C ASN A 187 15.91 -23.85 -0.39
N GLU A 188 16.33 -24.81 0.45
CA GLU A 188 15.58 -25.22 1.62
C GLU A 188 15.74 -24.24 2.78
N ILE A 189 14.62 -23.76 3.33
CA ILE A 189 14.54 -22.95 4.54
C ILE A 189 13.77 -23.73 5.61
N THR A 190 14.43 -24.00 6.73
CA THR A 190 13.77 -24.67 7.86
C THR A 190 12.85 -23.71 8.61
N VAL A 191 11.64 -24.17 8.94
CA VAL A 191 10.64 -23.39 9.69
C VAL A 191 10.20 -24.14 10.95
N ASN A 192 9.89 -23.43 12.02
CA ASN A 192 9.31 -24.02 13.22
C ASN A 192 8.00 -23.32 13.57
N LEU A 193 6.90 -24.08 13.47
CA LEU A 193 5.54 -23.61 13.74
C LEU A 193 5.00 -24.03 15.12
N THR A 194 5.84 -24.65 15.96
CA THR A 194 5.38 -25.22 17.25
C THR A 194 4.98 -24.17 18.29
N GLY A 195 5.36 -22.91 18.07
CA GLY A 195 4.91 -21.76 18.87
C GLY A 195 3.48 -21.31 18.55
N LEU A 196 2.92 -21.71 17.42
CA LEU A 196 1.58 -21.29 16.98
C LEU A 196 0.47 -22.21 17.48
N THR A 197 -0.71 -21.63 17.67
CA THR A 197 -2.02 -22.30 17.72
C THR A 197 -2.29 -23.14 16.46
N ALA A 198 -3.26 -24.06 16.51
CA ALA A 198 -3.55 -24.94 15.38
C ALA A 198 -4.02 -24.16 14.15
N GLU A 199 -4.83 -23.13 14.37
CA GLU A 199 -5.31 -22.18 13.38
C GLU A 199 -4.14 -21.37 12.79
N GLY A 200 -3.26 -20.82 13.62
CA GLY A 200 -2.06 -20.11 13.17
C GLY A 200 -1.11 -21.00 12.35
N GLN A 201 -0.91 -22.25 12.76
CA GLN A 201 -0.11 -23.21 11.98
C GLN A 201 -0.69 -23.46 10.59
N GLN A 202 -2.02 -23.50 10.46
CA GLN A 202 -2.66 -23.71 9.17
C GLN A 202 -2.47 -22.51 8.24
N LEU A 203 -2.66 -21.28 8.75
CA LEU A 203 -2.41 -20.04 8.01
C LEU A 203 -0.93 -19.94 7.57
N ALA A 204 0.01 -20.22 8.49
CA ALA A 204 1.43 -20.23 8.19
C ALA A 204 1.78 -21.24 7.08
N ARG A 205 1.23 -22.46 7.13
CA ARG A 205 1.44 -23.47 6.08
C ARG A 205 0.92 -23.02 4.72
N TRP A 206 -0.25 -22.40 4.67
CA TRP A 206 -0.78 -21.87 3.42
C TRP A 206 0.10 -20.76 2.87
N ALA A 207 0.49 -19.79 3.69
CA ALA A 207 1.36 -18.70 3.26
C ALA A 207 2.75 -19.19 2.81
N LEU A 208 3.35 -20.17 3.49
CA LEU A 208 4.61 -20.79 3.08
C LEU A 208 4.46 -21.55 1.76
N ALA A 209 3.38 -22.31 1.58
CA ALA A 209 3.09 -22.99 0.33
C ALA A 209 2.89 -22.01 -0.83
N ILE A 210 2.17 -20.91 -0.58
CA ILE A 210 2.02 -19.82 -1.54
C ILE A 210 3.40 -19.28 -1.94
N TRP A 211 4.27 -18.89 -1.00
CA TRP A 211 5.61 -18.42 -1.33
C TRP A 211 6.43 -19.44 -2.14
N SER A 212 6.31 -20.74 -1.86
CA SER A 212 6.98 -21.81 -2.64
C SER A 212 6.46 -21.96 -4.07
N THR A 213 5.20 -21.56 -4.34
CA THR A 213 4.68 -21.52 -5.72
C THR A 213 5.30 -20.40 -6.55
N TYR A 214 5.71 -19.28 -5.92
CA TYR A 214 6.25 -18.11 -6.64
C TYR A 214 7.78 -18.02 -6.63
N ALA A 215 8.44 -18.51 -5.59
CA ALA A 215 9.89 -18.45 -5.42
C ALA A 215 10.52 -19.84 -5.46
N ASP A 216 11.75 -19.94 -5.95
CA ASP A 216 12.57 -21.16 -5.87
C ASP A 216 13.06 -21.38 -4.43
N LEU A 217 12.11 -21.70 -3.55
CA LEU A 217 12.28 -21.91 -2.12
C LEU A 217 11.42 -23.08 -1.65
N VAL A 218 12.00 -23.92 -0.80
CA VAL A 218 11.30 -25.05 -0.17
C VAL A 218 11.30 -24.86 1.33
N PHE A 219 10.13 -24.79 1.95
CA PHE A 219 10.01 -24.67 3.40
C PHE A 219 9.85 -26.03 4.07
N THR A 220 10.75 -26.35 5.01
CA THR A 220 10.73 -27.62 5.74
C THR A 220 10.42 -27.40 7.22
N GLU A 221 9.27 -27.93 7.67
CA GLU A 221 8.89 -27.89 9.09
C GLU A 221 9.82 -28.76 9.97
N VAL A 222 10.33 -28.17 11.04
CA VAL A 222 11.10 -28.84 12.09
C VAL A 222 10.59 -28.45 13.48
N ALA A 223 10.74 -29.33 14.46
CA ALA A 223 10.27 -29.12 15.84
C ALA A 223 11.31 -28.44 16.76
N GLY A 224 12.44 -27.99 16.22
CA GLY A 224 13.59 -27.49 16.98
C GLY A 224 14.12 -26.16 16.45
N ALA A 225 15.44 -25.97 16.51
CA ALA A 225 16.06 -24.79 15.90
C ALA A 225 15.77 -24.78 14.38
N ALA A 226 15.26 -23.66 13.90
CA ALA A 226 14.88 -23.42 12.51
C ALA A 226 15.44 -22.07 12.06
N GLN A 227 15.48 -21.84 10.75
CA GLN A 227 15.85 -20.54 10.18
C GLN A 227 14.74 -19.51 10.37
N ILE A 228 13.47 -19.92 10.28
CA ILE A 228 12.33 -19.06 10.61
C ILE A 228 11.56 -19.71 11.77
N THR A 229 11.33 -18.97 12.84
CA THR A 229 10.50 -19.42 13.97
C THR A 229 9.24 -18.58 14.06
N PHE A 230 8.09 -19.24 14.24
CA PHE A 230 6.80 -18.59 14.34
C PHE A 230 6.22 -18.67 15.75
N ASP A 231 5.62 -17.58 16.19
CA ASP A 231 4.94 -17.44 17.49
C ASP A 231 3.64 -16.62 17.33
N ASP A 232 2.72 -16.73 18.29
CA ASP A 232 1.47 -15.95 18.35
C ASP A 232 1.19 -15.40 19.77
N SER A 233 2.21 -15.39 20.62
CA SER A 233 2.12 -14.99 22.03
C SER A 233 2.29 -13.50 22.30
N GLU A 234 2.86 -12.74 21.37
CA GLU A 234 3.07 -11.29 21.52
C GLU A 234 2.01 -10.49 20.74
N PRO A 235 1.62 -9.30 21.20
CA PRO A 235 0.61 -8.47 20.52
C PRO A 235 1.02 -8.04 19.11
N GLY A 236 0.02 -7.89 18.23
CA GLY A 236 0.21 -7.38 16.86
C GLY A 236 0.71 -8.43 15.87
N ALA A 237 1.21 -7.96 14.75
CA ALA A 237 1.87 -8.73 13.71
C ALA A 237 3.20 -8.05 13.36
N TYR A 238 4.28 -8.82 13.31
CA TYR A 238 5.60 -8.32 12.93
C TYR A 238 6.56 -9.46 12.57
N SER A 239 7.62 -9.08 11.88
CA SER A 239 8.73 -9.97 11.52
C SER A 239 10.05 -9.29 11.84
N SER A 240 11.04 -10.08 12.28
CA SER A 240 12.38 -9.59 12.57
C SER A 240 13.44 -10.58 12.11
N ALA A 241 14.64 -10.09 11.82
CA ALA A 241 15.72 -10.91 11.30
C ALA A 241 17.05 -10.61 12.02
N THR A 242 17.79 -11.67 12.34
CA THR A 242 19.20 -11.59 12.72
C THR A 242 20.06 -11.74 11.47
N THR A 243 20.94 -10.77 11.21
CA THR A 243 21.76 -10.74 10.00
C THR A 243 23.25 -10.69 10.30
N SER A 244 24.06 -11.19 9.36
CA SER A 244 25.50 -10.93 9.29
C SER A 244 25.84 -10.38 7.91
N GLY A 245 26.03 -9.05 7.82
CA GLY A 245 26.06 -8.37 6.52
C GLY A 245 24.69 -8.44 5.85
N GLY A 246 24.67 -8.70 4.53
CA GLY A 246 23.43 -8.89 3.77
C GLY A 246 22.84 -10.31 3.84
N THR A 247 23.29 -11.14 4.78
CA THR A 247 22.80 -12.51 4.94
C THR A 247 21.94 -12.63 6.18
N ILE A 248 20.70 -13.12 6.00
CA ILE A 248 19.80 -13.51 7.08
C ILE A 248 20.28 -14.83 7.67
N LEU A 249 20.53 -14.85 8.98
CA LEU A 249 20.92 -16.04 9.73
C LEU A 249 19.71 -16.75 10.35
N SER A 250 18.76 -15.96 10.83
CA SER A 250 17.47 -16.42 11.36
C SER A 250 16.45 -15.30 11.30
N ALA A 251 15.17 -15.64 11.26
CA ALA A 251 14.04 -14.72 11.34
C ALA A 251 12.98 -15.22 12.34
N GLU A 252 12.24 -14.28 12.92
CA GLU A 252 11.11 -14.54 13.80
C GLU A 252 9.87 -13.87 13.22
N VAL A 253 8.76 -14.59 13.14
CA VAL A 253 7.47 -14.08 12.69
C VAL A 253 6.47 -14.24 13.82
N ASN A 254 5.84 -13.14 14.25
CA ASN A 254 4.79 -13.14 15.25
C ASN A 254 3.50 -12.61 14.64
N ILE A 255 2.40 -13.36 14.79
CA ILE A 255 1.04 -12.88 14.48
C ILE A 255 0.13 -13.32 15.61
N SER A 256 -0.33 -12.36 16.40
CA SER A 256 -0.99 -12.65 17.68
C SER A 256 -2.32 -13.41 17.52
N VAL A 257 -2.68 -14.19 18.54
CA VAL A 257 -4.00 -14.85 18.60
C VAL A 257 -5.17 -13.85 18.49
N ASP A 258 -5.03 -12.65 19.04
CA ASP A 258 -6.04 -11.59 18.95
C ASP A 258 -6.19 -11.05 17.52
N TRP A 259 -5.10 -11.00 16.76
CA TRP A 259 -5.12 -10.66 15.33
C TRP A 259 -5.93 -11.69 14.55
N ILE A 260 -5.61 -12.97 14.72
CA ILE A 260 -6.30 -14.08 14.04
C ILE A 260 -7.80 -14.11 14.40
N ASN A 261 -8.13 -13.90 15.68
CA ASN A 261 -9.52 -13.83 16.13
C ASN A 261 -10.30 -12.66 15.52
N SER A 262 -9.63 -11.54 15.25
CA SER A 262 -10.24 -10.33 14.70
C SER A 262 -10.43 -10.43 13.18
N TYR A 263 -9.45 -11.03 12.50
CA TYR A 263 -9.33 -10.95 11.04
C TYR A 263 -9.65 -12.26 10.31
N GLY A 264 -9.87 -13.36 11.03
CA GLY A 264 -10.35 -14.63 10.48
C GLY A 264 -9.27 -15.66 10.23
N VAL A 265 -9.70 -16.85 9.82
CA VAL A 265 -8.84 -18.05 9.64
C VAL A 265 -9.02 -18.71 8.28
N THR A 266 -9.73 -18.05 7.36
CA THR A 266 -10.03 -18.55 6.02
C THR A 266 -8.98 -18.07 5.01
N PHE A 267 -8.95 -18.62 3.80
CA PHE A 267 -7.99 -18.18 2.77
C PHE A 267 -8.21 -16.72 2.35
N ASP A 268 -9.45 -16.25 2.37
CA ASP A 268 -9.86 -14.88 2.08
C ASP A 268 -9.86 -14.00 3.34
N SER A 269 -9.04 -14.34 4.35
CA SER A 269 -8.91 -13.56 5.57
C SER A 269 -7.73 -12.61 5.49
N TYR A 270 -7.86 -11.45 6.13
CA TYR A 270 -6.72 -10.54 6.29
C TYR A 270 -5.58 -11.20 7.10
N SER A 271 -5.88 -12.18 7.96
CA SER A 271 -4.84 -12.95 8.64
C SER A 271 -3.95 -13.75 7.68
N LEU A 272 -4.51 -14.38 6.63
CA LEU A 272 -3.66 -15.05 5.63
C LEU A 272 -2.76 -14.04 4.92
N GLN A 273 -3.33 -12.90 4.49
CA GLN A 273 -2.56 -11.81 3.89
C GLN A 273 -1.42 -11.35 4.82
N THR A 274 -1.69 -11.20 6.13
CA THR A 274 -0.65 -10.88 7.12
C THR A 274 0.44 -11.96 7.18
N TYR A 275 0.10 -13.25 7.17
CA TYR A 275 1.12 -14.30 7.13
C TYR A 275 1.98 -14.23 5.85
N ILE A 276 1.37 -13.95 4.69
CA ILE A 276 2.12 -13.75 3.43
C ILE A 276 3.07 -12.57 3.57
N HIS A 277 2.59 -11.44 4.09
CA HIS A 277 3.35 -10.21 4.35
C HIS A 277 4.55 -10.44 5.28
N GLU A 278 4.32 -11.00 6.48
CA GLU A 278 5.38 -11.18 7.48
C GLU A 278 6.43 -12.20 7.04
N ILE A 279 6.04 -13.20 6.25
CA ILE A 279 6.99 -14.11 5.61
C ILE A 279 7.81 -13.37 4.55
N GLY A 280 7.21 -12.45 3.78
CA GLY A 280 7.94 -11.55 2.88
C GLY A 280 9.06 -10.79 3.60
N HIS A 281 8.77 -10.22 4.77
CA HIS A 281 9.79 -9.62 5.64
C HIS A 281 10.84 -10.62 6.13
N ALA A 282 10.44 -11.81 6.55
CA ALA A 282 11.37 -12.85 7.00
C ALA A 282 12.32 -13.30 5.88
N LEU A 283 11.85 -13.26 4.62
CA LEU A 283 12.63 -13.52 3.42
C LEU A 283 13.49 -12.31 3.00
N GLY A 284 13.23 -11.13 3.54
CA GLY A 284 14.06 -9.93 3.33
C GLY A 284 13.44 -8.85 2.45
N LEU A 285 12.14 -8.91 2.16
CA LEU A 285 11.41 -7.79 1.54
C LEU A 285 11.11 -6.71 2.57
N GLY A 286 11.15 -5.45 2.15
CA GLY A 286 10.70 -4.30 2.92
C GLY A 286 9.24 -3.94 2.66
N HIS A 287 8.78 -2.84 3.25
CA HIS A 287 7.54 -2.19 2.83
C HIS A 287 7.74 -1.39 1.55
N GLN A 288 6.63 -0.97 0.94
CA GLN A 288 6.65 -0.17 -0.30
C GLN A 288 6.75 1.35 -0.07
N GLY A 289 6.87 1.76 1.19
CA GLY A 289 7.31 3.09 1.60
C GLY A 289 8.11 3.03 2.89
N ALA A 290 8.62 4.18 3.33
CA ALA A 290 9.46 4.29 4.53
C ALA A 290 8.64 4.27 5.85
N TYR A 291 7.46 3.64 5.85
CA TYR A 291 6.57 3.51 7.00
C TYR A 291 6.75 2.17 7.73
N ASN A 292 6.32 2.11 8.99
CA ASN A 292 6.36 0.89 9.78
C ASN A 292 5.36 0.97 10.95
N GLY A 293 4.50 -0.05 11.09
CA GLY A 293 3.46 -0.12 12.13
C GLY A 293 2.21 0.72 11.87
N TRP A 294 2.35 1.91 11.29
CA TRP A 294 1.24 2.75 10.81
C TRP A 294 1.69 3.57 9.58
N ALA A 295 0.73 3.92 8.72
CA ALA A 295 0.93 4.77 7.55
C ALA A 295 -0.40 5.42 7.12
N GLU A 296 -0.35 6.65 6.61
CA GLU A 296 -1.47 7.35 5.96
C GLU A 296 -1.15 7.68 4.50
N PHE A 297 -2.06 7.28 3.61
CA PHE A 297 -2.00 7.67 2.22
C PHE A 297 -2.62 9.06 2.01
N PRO A 298 -2.00 9.97 1.24
CA PRO A 298 -0.78 9.78 0.44
C PRO A 298 0.54 10.18 1.13
N TYR A 299 0.50 10.62 2.39
CA TYR A 299 1.61 11.32 3.05
C TYR A 299 2.84 10.44 3.27
N ASP A 300 2.63 9.18 3.64
CA ASP A 300 3.71 8.22 3.90
C ASP A 300 4.09 7.38 2.66
N ALA A 301 3.35 7.52 1.57
CA ALA A 301 3.58 6.75 0.36
C ALA A 301 4.81 7.26 -0.40
N THR A 302 5.76 6.37 -0.69
CA THR A 302 6.91 6.69 -1.57
C THR A 302 6.48 6.75 -3.04
N PHE A 303 5.47 5.97 -3.43
CA PHE A 303 4.98 5.86 -4.81
C PHE A 303 3.46 6.06 -4.88
N ALA A 304 2.96 6.70 -5.93
CA ALA A 304 1.52 6.96 -6.10
C ALA A 304 0.67 5.68 -6.18
N ASN A 305 1.26 4.61 -6.68
CA ASN A 305 0.65 3.31 -6.89
C ASN A 305 1.01 2.29 -5.79
N ASP A 306 1.55 2.75 -4.65
CA ASP A 306 1.71 1.91 -3.46
C ASP A 306 0.33 1.47 -2.95
N SER A 307 -0.02 0.20 -3.19
CA SER A 307 -1.26 -0.42 -2.73
C SER A 307 -1.16 -1.94 -2.74
N TRP A 308 -2.13 -2.61 -2.10
CA TRP A 308 -2.26 -4.07 -2.17
C TRP A 308 -2.33 -4.62 -3.60
N GLN A 309 -2.79 -3.85 -4.59
CA GLN A 309 -2.87 -4.36 -5.96
C GLN A 309 -1.48 -4.67 -6.54
N ILE A 310 -0.44 -3.91 -6.14
CA ILE A 310 0.90 -4.07 -6.69
C ILE A 310 1.86 -4.78 -5.74
N SER A 311 1.63 -4.72 -4.42
CA SER A 311 2.46 -5.36 -3.41
C SER A 311 1.66 -5.74 -2.16
N VAL A 312 1.78 -6.99 -1.72
CA VAL A 312 1.29 -7.44 -0.40
C VAL A 312 2.03 -6.75 0.75
N MET A 313 3.19 -6.16 0.49
CA MET A 313 3.99 -5.42 1.46
C MET A 313 3.50 -3.98 1.68
N SER A 314 2.49 -3.54 0.93
CA SER A 314 1.85 -2.24 1.11
C SER A 314 0.93 -2.22 2.33
N TYR A 315 0.88 -1.08 3.03
CA TYR A 315 -0.13 -0.83 4.06
C TYR A 315 -1.45 -0.31 3.50
N PHE A 316 -1.48 0.13 2.24
CA PHE A 316 -2.61 0.82 1.67
C PHE A 316 -3.51 -0.14 0.89
N SER A 317 -4.74 -0.29 1.36
CA SER A 317 -5.81 -0.92 0.60
C SER A 317 -6.25 -0.01 -0.56
N GLN A 318 -7.11 -0.53 -1.45
CA GLN A 318 -7.77 0.31 -2.46
C GLN A 318 -8.75 1.33 -1.85
N ALA A 319 -9.18 1.13 -0.59
CA ALA A 319 -9.96 2.13 0.13
C ALA A 319 -9.10 3.30 0.63
N ASP A 320 -7.83 3.04 0.96
CA ASP A 320 -6.86 4.06 1.38
C ASP A 320 -6.28 4.79 0.15
N ASN A 321 -5.74 4.04 -0.81
CA ASN A 321 -5.18 4.57 -2.04
C ASN A 321 -6.19 4.55 -3.20
N THR A 322 -7.02 5.59 -3.25
CA THR A 322 -8.03 5.78 -4.30
C THR A 322 -7.47 6.21 -5.67
N LEU A 323 -6.16 6.37 -5.83
CA LEU A 323 -5.54 6.59 -7.15
C LEU A 323 -5.47 5.32 -7.99
N VAL A 324 -5.52 4.16 -7.33
CA VAL A 324 -5.51 2.85 -7.97
C VAL A 324 -6.94 2.47 -8.33
N ASP A 325 -7.23 2.34 -9.63
CA ASP A 325 -8.55 1.97 -10.14
C ASP A 325 -8.74 0.45 -10.05
N ALA A 326 -9.00 -0.02 -8.83
CA ALA A 326 -9.18 -1.42 -8.51
C ALA A 326 -10.17 -1.60 -7.36
N SER A 327 -10.80 -2.77 -7.28
CA SER A 327 -11.66 -3.12 -6.15
C SER A 327 -10.83 -3.44 -4.91
N GLU A 328 -11.30 -3.02 -3.75
CA GLU A 328 -10.74 -3.45 -2.47
C GLU A 328 -10.94 -4.95 -2.32
N ALA A 329 -9.82 -5.68 -2.18
CA ALA A 329 -9.80 -7.12 -2.04
C ALA A 329 -8.58 -7.56 -1.24
N TYR A 330 -8.74 -8.62 -0.45
CA TYR A 330 -7.58 -9.22 0.22
C TYR A 330 -6.72 -9.96 -0.78
N VAL A 331 -5.40 -9.82 -0.67
CA VAL A 331 -4.49 -10.50 -1.59
C VAL A 331 -4.08 -11.86 -1.05
N VAL A 332 -4.20 -12.88 -1.90
CA VAL A 332 -3.92 -14.29 -1.57
C VAL A 332 -2.67 -14.83 -2.26
N SER A 333 -1.84 -13.94 -2.78
CA SER A 333 -0.52 -14.22 -3.36
C SER A 333 0.44 -13.06 -3.10
N PRO A 334 1.76 -13.25 -3.28
CA PRO A 334 2.64 -12.15 -3.64
C PRO A 334 2.08 -11.47 -4.91
N MET A 335 2.18 -10.15 -4.96
CA MET A 335 1.69 -9.36 -6.08
C MET A 335 2.85 -9.00 -7.02
N MET A 336 2.59 -8.35 -8.16
CA MET A 336 3.59 -8.20 -9.23
C MET A 336 4.96 -7.68 -8.76
N ALA A 337 5.00 -6.67 -7.87
CA ALA A 337 6.27 -6.12 -7.38
C ALA A 337 6.99 -7.11 -6.45
N ASP A 338 6.23 -7.83 -5.63
CA ASP A 338 6.77 -8.85 -4.71
C ASP A 338 7.35 -10.02 -5.50
N ILE A 339 6.66 -10.46 -6.56
CA ILE A 339 7.10 -11.56 -7.43
C ILE A 339 8.39 -11.16 -8.14
N LEU A 340 8.46 -9.94 -8.69
CA LEU A 340 9.69 -9.46 -9.33
C LEU A 340 10.84 -9.36 -8.31
N ALA A 341 10.57 -8.87 -7.10
CA ALA A 341 11.57 -8.75 -6.04
C ALA A 341 12.07 -10.13 -5.58
N ILE A 342 11.16 -11.07 -5.30
CA ILE A 342 11.52 -12.40 -4.82
C ILE A 342 12.27 -13.20 -5.91
N ALA A 343 11.90 -13.04 -7.18
CA ALA A 343 12.61 -13.62 -8.31
C ALA A 343 14.07 -13.13 -8.38
N GLN A 344 14.32 -11.84 -8.15
CA GLN A 344 15.69 -11.30 -8.10
C GLN A 344 16.49 -11.82 -6.90
N MET A 345 15.83 -12.10 -5.79
CA MET A 345 16.48 -12.59 -4.57
C MET A 345 16.75 -14.10 -4.60
N TYR A 346 15.81 -14.89 -5.08
CA TYR A 346 15.81 -16.35 -4.92
C TYR A 346 15.59 -17.13 -6.22
N GLY A 347 15.14 -16.50 -7.30
CA GLY A 347 14.66 -17.18 -8.50
C GLY A 347 13.17 -17.50 -8.43
N LEU A 348 12.55 -17.73 -9.59
CA LEU A 348 11.15 -18.17 -9.68
C LEU A 348 11.06 -19.68 -9.51
N SER A 349 9.92 -20.15 -8.98
CA SER A 349 9.67 -21.57 -8.77
C SER A 349 9.60 -22.36 -10.09
N ASP A 350 10.05 -23.61 -10.03
CA ASP A 350 9.87 -24.61 -11.10
C ASP A 350 8.50 -25.34 -10.99
N GLU A 351 7.69 -25.07 -9.95
CA GLU A 351 6.36 -25.69 -9.80
C GLU A 351 5.43 -25.42 -10.98
N THR A 352 5.65 -24.30 -11.67
CA THR A 352 4.87 -23.80 -12.79
C THR A 352 5.67 -23.87 -14.10
N PHE A 353 6.53 -24.89 -14.31
CA PHE A 353 7.34 -24.99 -15.54
C PHE A 353 6.69 -25.85 -16.65
N GLY A 354 5.61 -26.56 -16.35
CA GLY A 354 4.86 -27.31 -17.36
C GLY A 354 3.39 -26.96 -17.30
N ASP A 355 2.62 -27.43 -18.29
CA ASP A 355 1.21 -27.08 -18.51
C ASP A 355 0.40 -26.94 -17.20
N THR A 356 0.10 -25.70 -16.84
CA THR A 356 -0.67 -25.33 -15.65
C THR A 356 -2.09 -24.91 -16.00
N THR A 357 -2.99 -25.08 -15.03
CA THR A 357 -4.33 -24.49 -15.07
C THR A 357 -4.51 -23.62 -13.84
N TRP A 358 -4.78 -22.34 -14.08
CA TRP A 358 -5.09 -21.32 -13.09
C TRP A 358 -6.61 -21.09 -13.10
N GLY A 359 -7.29 -21.30 -11.98
CA GLY A 359 -8.77 -21.27 -11.92
C GLY A 359 -9.41 -22.65 -11.80
N THR A 360 -10.56 -22.84 -12.48
CA THR A 360 -11.35 -24.07 -12.40
C THR A 360 -10.53 -25.28 -12.82
N GLY A 361 -10.55 -26.32 -11.98
CA GLY A 361 -9.76 -27.54 -12.23
C GLY A 361 -8.25 -27.38 -12.09
N SER A 362 -7.79 -26.38 -11.31
CA SER A 362 -6.38 -26.05 -11.14
C SER A 362 -5.45 -27.26 -10.91
N THR A 363 -4.29 -27.22 -11.57
CA THR A 363 -3.24 -28.25 -11.48
C THR A 363 -2.09 -27.87 -10.54
N LEU A 364 -2.20 -26.71 -9.88
CA LEU A 364 -1.20 -26.21 -8.94
C LEU A 364 -1.19 -27.02 -7.63
N GLY A 365 -0.27 -26.67 -6.74
CA GLY A 365 -0.18 -27.25 -5.39
C GLY A 365 -1.50 -27.16 -4.60
N GLU A 366 -1.64 -28.02 -3.58
CA GLU A 366 -2.88 -28.19 -2.80
C GLU A 366 -3.48 -26.87 -2.33
N THR A 367 -2.65 -25.95 -1.82
CA THR A 367 -3.10 -24.64 -1.33
C THR A 367 -3.73 -23.79 -2.44
N MET A 368 -3.05 -23.63 -3.58
CA MET A 368 -3.58 -22.84 -4.69
C MET A 368 -4.82 -23.47 -5.31
N ALA A 369 -4.84 -24.80 -5.45
CA ALA A 369 -6.03 -25.51 -5.92
C ALA A 369 -7.23 -25.33 -4.98
N MET A 370 -7.01 -25.30 -3.66
CA MET A 370 -8.06 -25.00 -2.67
C MET A 370 -8.56 -23.56 -2.78
N ILE A 371 -7.68 -22.59 -3.01
CA ILE A 371 -8.06 -21.19 -3.22
C ILE A 371 -8.95 -21.08 -4.46
N PHE A 372 -8.52 -21.61 -5.61
CA PHE A 372 -9.30 -21.55 -6.84
C PHE A 372 -10.66 -22.25 -6.72
N ALA A 373 -10.70 -23.43 -6.10
CA ALA A 373 -11.96 -24.14 -5.85
C ALA A 373 -12.93 -23.33 -4.95
N ALA A 374 -12.40 -22.61 -3.96
CA ALA A 374 -13.23 -21.76 -3.10
C ALA A 374 -13.82 -20.55 -3.84
N LEU A 375 -13.07 -19.98 -4.79
CA LEU A 375 -13.51 -18.85 -5.60
C LEU A 375 -14.57 -19.24 -6.63
N GLU A 376 -14.43 -20.43 -7.23
CA GLU A 376 -15.44 -21.01 -8.11
C GLU A 376 -16.77 -21.26 -7.38
N ASP A 377 -16.74 -21.91 -6.22
CA ASP A 377 -17.96 -22.24 -5.48
C ASP A 377 -18.71 -20.97 -5.01
N GLY A 378 -17.99 -19.87 -4.75
CA GLY A 378 -18.52 -18.60 -4.22
C GLY A 378 -19.28 -18.74 -2.90
N ALA A 379 -19.25 -19.93 -2.29
CA ALA A 379 -20.06 -20.33 -1.17
C ALA A 379 -19.21 -20.41 0.09
N SER A 380 -19.71 -19.79 1.17
CA SER A 380 -19.03 -19.84 2.46
C SER A 380 -18.79 -21.29 2.89
N SER A 381 -17.54 -21.61 3.20
CA SER A 381 -17.07 -22.89 3.71
C SER A 381 -16.27 -22.67 5.01
N PRO A 382 -15.84 -23.72 5.73
CA PRO A 382 -14.92 -23.56 6.85
C PRO A 382 -13.58 -22.90 6.47
N TYR A 383 -13.26 -22.85 5.18
CA TYR A 383 -12.00 -22.35 4.64
C TYR A 383 -12.15 -21.08 3.81
N TYR A 384 -13.38 -20.63 3.53
CA TYR A 384 -13.67 -19.45 2.70
C TYR A 384 -14.89 -18.72 3.24
N ALA A 385 -14.75 -17.42 3.54
CA ALA A 385 -15.81 -16.62 4.15
C ALA A 385 -16.67 -15.86 3.12
N GLY A 386 -16.22 -15.75 1.86
CA GLY A 386 -16.90 -15.01 0.80
C GLY A 386 -16.42 -13.56 0.65
N TYR A 387 -15.25 -13.20 1.19
CA TYR A 387 -14.65 -11.90 0.98
C TYR A 387 -14.03 -11.79 -0.44
N PRO A 388 -14.03 -10.58 -1.02
CA PRO A 388 -13.29 -10.31 -2.26
C PRO A 388 -11.81 -10.64 -2.10
N VAL A 389 -11.24 -11.31 -3.11
CA VAL A 389 -9.81 -11.57 -3.17
C VAL A 389 -9.21 -11.15 -4.50
N ALA A 390 -7.93 -10.81 -4.46
CA ALA A 390 -7.11 -10.55 -5.63
C ALA A 390 -5.83 -11.41 -5.57
N LEU A 391 -5.24 -11.68 -6.74
CA LEU A 391 -3.99 -12.42 -6.85
C LEU A 391 -3.24 -12.06 -8.13
N THR A 392 -1.97 -12.44 -8.19
CA THR A 392 -1.15 -12.35 -9.40
C THR A 392 -0.71 -13.76 -9.82
N ILE A 393 -0.86 -14.10 -11.10
CA ILE A 393 -0.34 -15.34 -11.69
C ILE A 393 1.13 -15.16 -12.02
N SER A 394 1.95 -16.18 -11.73
CA SER A 394 3.32 -16.27 -12.21
C SER A 394 3.58 -17.67 -12.70
N ASP A 395 3.92 -17.79 -13.96
CA ASP A 395 4.27 -19.04 -14.63
C ASP A 395 5.67 -18.94 -15.25
N THR A 396 6.38 -20.06 -15.34
CA THR A 396 7.78 -20.14 -15.83
C THR A 396 7.93 -20.99 -17.09
N GLY A 397 6.85 -21.60 -17.57
CA GLY A 397 6.77 -22.23 -18.89
C GLY A 397 5.72 -23.32 -18.94
N GLY A 398 5.42 -23.78 -20.16
CA GLY A 398 4.38 -24.76 -20.38
C GLY A 398 3.50 -24.34 -21.53
N ILE A 399 2.31 -24.94 -21.60
CA ILE A 399 1.17 -24.41 -22.31
C ILE A 399 0.06 -24.26 -21.26
N ASP A 400 -0.19 -23.03 -20.87
CA ASP A 400 -0.90 -22.71 -19.64
C ASP A 400 -2.31 -22.20 -19.95
N THR A 401 -3.22 -22.38 -18.99
CA THR A 401 -4.63 -22.03 -19.14
C THR A 401 -5.13 -21.24 -17.96
N ILE A 402 -5.75 -20.09 -18.21
CA ILE A 402 -6.65 -19.45 -17.25
C ILE A 402 -8.06 -19.97 -17.52
N ASP A 403 -8.60 -20.76 -16.59
CA ASP A 403 -9.92 -21.39 -16.71
C ASP A 403 -10.92 -20.73 -15.74
N LEU A 404 -11.80 -19.89 -16.30
CA LEU A 404 -12.86 -19.19 -15.58
C LEU A 404 -14.22 -19.90 -15.72
N SER A 405 -14.28 -21.12 -16.24
CA SER A 405 -15.56 -21.79 -16.56
C SER A 405 -16.47 -22.04 -15.36
N GLY A 406 -15.92 -22.05 -14.14
CA GLY A 406 -16.67 -22.13 -12.90
C GLY A 406 -17.06 -20.77 -12.29
N TYR A 407 -16.60 -19.67 -12.86
CA TYR A 407 -16.82 -18.32 -12.34
C TYR A 407 -18.10 -17.72 -12.93
N LEU A 408 -18.76 -16.88 -12.12
CA LEU A 408 -20.06 -16.30 -12.46
C LEU A 408 -19.93 -14.84 -12.89
N GLY A 409 -20.74 -14.46 -13.86
CA GLY A 409 -20.87 -13.09 -14.34
C GLY A 409 -19.81 -12.70 -15.36
N ASP A 410 -19.90 -11.46 -15.83
CA ASP A 410 -19.05 -10.96 -16.91
C ASP A 410 -17.60 -10.80 -16.43
N HIS A 411 -16.64 -11.18 -17.27
CA HIS A 411 -15.21 -11.05 -17.02
C HIS A 411 -14.52 -10.22 -18.10
N TYR A 412 -13.50 -9.46 -17.70
CA TYR A 412 -12.51 -8.91 -18.61
C TYR A 412 -11.18 -9.61 -18.32
N LEU A 413 -10.71 -10.42 -19.27
CA LEU A 413 -9.46 -11.18 -19.16
C LEU A 413 -8.48 -10.73 -20.25
N SER A 414 -7.28 -10.36 -19.83
CA SER A 414 -6.13 -10.10 -20.70
C SER A 414 -5.04 -11.11 -20.41
N LEU A 415 -4.56 -11.82 -21.45
CA LEU A 415 -3.44 -12.76 -21.35
C LEU A 415 -2.06 -12.09 -21.43
N VAL A 416 -2.02 -10.77 -21.50
CA VAL A 416 -0.78 -9.99 -21.61
C VAL A 416 -0.13 -9.85 -20.23
N ALA A 417 1.17 -10.16 -20.13
CA ALA A 417 1.94 -9.95 -18.92
C ALA A 417 1.96 -8.47 -18.48
N GLU A 418 2.14 -8.24 -17.16
CA GLU A 418 2.11 -6.90 -16.54
C GLU A 418 0.78 -6.16 -16.74
N THR A 419 -0.32 -6.91 -16.90
CA THR A 419 -1.68 -6.36 -16.94
C THR A 419 -2.55 -6.95 -15.83
N PHE A 420 -3.61 -6.22 -15.49
CA PHE A 420 -4.65 -6.67 -14.57
C PHE A 420 -5.95 -6.92 -15.34
N SER A 421 -6.69 -7.90 -14.86
CA SER A 421 -7.97 -8.38 -15.38
C SER A 421 -9.07 -8.24 -14.33
N ASP A 422 -10.31 -8.14 -14.79
CA ASP A 422 -11.50 -7.98 -13.95
C ASP A 422 -12.24 -9.32 -13.86
N ILE A 423 -12.16 -9.97 -12.70
CA ILE A 423 -12.68 -11.34 -12.51
C ILE A 423 -13.71 -11.35 -11.40
N GLY A 424 -14.83 -12.05 -11.62
CA GLY A 424 -15.88 -12.21 -10.60
C GLY A 424 -16.54 -10.90 -10.15
N GLY A 425 -16.60 -9.91 -11.05
CA GLY A 425 -17.18 -8.58 -10.75
C GLY A 425 -16.26 -7.64 -9.96
N LEU A 426 -15.00 -8.02 -9.75
CA LEU A 426 -13.97 -7.17 -9.16
C LEU A 426 -13.12 -6.54 -10.26
N VAL A 427 -12.82 -5.25 -10.12
CA VAL A 427 -11.92 -4.52 -11.01
C VAL A 427 -10.47 -4.76 -10.62
N GLY A 428 -9.63 -5.16 -11.56
CA GLY A 428 -8.19 -5.30 -11.39
C GLY A 428 -7.78 -6.37 -10.37
N SER A 429 -8.54 -7.46 -10.25
CA SER A 429 -8.37 -8.49 -9.24
C SER A 429 -7.38 -9.60 -9.63
N LEU A 430 -7.07 -9.76 -10.92
CA LEU A 430 -6.14 -10.78 -11.40
C LEU A 430 -5.00 -10.15 -12.18
N GLY A 431 -3.79 -10.18 -11.62
CA GLY A 431 -2.57 -9.76 -12.33
C GLY A 431 -1.89 -10.91 -13.05
N ILE A 432 -1.14 -10.62 -14.13
CA ILE A 432 -0.15 -11.54 -14.71
C ILE A 432 1.24 -10.96 -14.51
N ALA A 433 2.13 -11.71 -13.85
CA ALA A 433 3.48 -11.25 -13.54
C ALA A 433 4.35 -11.08 -14.80
N ARG A 434 5.41 -10.28 -14.66
CA ARG A 434 6.39 -10.09 -15.73
C ARG A 434 7.03 -11.42 -16.13
N GLY A 435 7.09 -11.66 -17.44
CA GLY A 435 7.75 -12.84 -18.01
C GLY A 435 6.90 -14.11 -17.94
N THR A 436 5.65 -14.00 -17.50
CA THR A 436 4.67 -15.08 -17.58
C THR A 436 4.00 -15.06 -18.95
N GLU A 437 4.04 -16.20 -19.63
CA GLU A 437 3.39 -16.45 -20.91
C GLU A 437 2.17 -17.34 -20.64
N ILE A 438 0.98 -16.93 -21.11
CA ILE A 438 -0.26 -17.71 -20.97
C ILE A 438 -0.85 -17.91 -22.35
N GLU A 439 -1.01 -19.16 -22.77
CA GLU A 439 -1.48 -19.48 -24.12
C GLU A 439 -2.99 -19.59 -24.20
N ASN A 440 -3.67 -20.02 -23.14
CA ASN A 440 -5.08 -20.39 -23.22
C ASN A 440 -5.97 -19.68 -22.20
N ALA A 441 -7.22 -19.46 -22.61
CA ALA A 441 -8.27 -18.88 -21.78
C ALA A 441 -9.61 -19.59 -21.99
N VAL A 442 -10.33 -19.81 -20.90
CA VAL A 442 -11.73 -20.26 -20.92
C VAL A 442 -12.56 -19.26 -20.13
N GLY A 443 -13.56 -18.66 -20.78
CA GLY A 443 -14.54 -17.79 -20.13
C GLY A 443 -15.56 -18.54 -19.28
N GLY A 444 -16.38 -17.78 -18.57
CA GLY A 444 -17.38 -18.23 -17.61
C GLY A 444 -18.77 -18.36 -18.21
N ASP A 445 -19.77 -17.96 -17.43
CA ASP A 445 -21.19 -17.96 -17.81
C ASP A 445 -21.76 -16.58 -18.20
N GLY A 446 -20.93 -15.54 -18.08
CA GLY A 446 -21.24 -14.14 -18.36
C GLY A 446 -20.94 -13.74 -19.80
N ASN A 447 -21.12 -12.47 -20.13
CA ASN A 447 -20.71 -11.92 -21.43
C ASN A 447 -19.26 -11.45 -21.28
N ASP A 448 -18.32 -12.31 -21.66
CA ASP A 448 -16.92 -12.09 -21.35
C ASP A 448 -16.20 -11.30 -22.44
N THR A 449 -15.15 -10.60 -22.05
CA THR A 449 -14.18 -9.99 -22.96
C THR A 449 -12.83 -10.65 -22.69
N ILE A 450 -12.34 -11.41 -23.66
CA ILE A 450 -11.06 -12.12 -23.55
C ILE A 450 -10.11 -11.62 -24.64
N ILE A 451 -8.98 -11.08 -24.21
CA ILE A 451 -7.91 -10.57 -25.07
C ILE A 451 -6.70 -11.50 -24.94
N GLY A 452 -6.28 -12.07 -26.06
CA GLY A 452 -5.05 -12.84 -26.21
C GLY A 452 -3.79 -11.99 -26.05
N ASN A 453 -2.66 -12.56 -26.45
CA ASN A 453 -1.36 -11.91 -26.42
C ASN A 453 -0.65 -12.10 -27.77
N GLU A 454 0.67 -12.13 -27.79
CA GLU A 454 1.48 -12.32 -29.01
C GLU A 454 1.77 -13.80 -29.35
N LEU A 455 1.28 -14.73 -28.54
CA LEU A 455 1.47 -16.18 -28.68
C LEU A 455 0.32 -16.79 -29.48
N ASP A 456 0.47 -18.04 -29.91
CA ASP A 456 -0.64 -18.78 -30.51
C ASP A 456 -1.66 -19.13 -29.40
N ASN A 457 -2.79 -18.44 -29.36
CA ASN A 457 -3.76 -18.58 -28.27
C ASN A 457 -4.90 -19.56 -28.56
N GLY A 458 -5.30 -20.28 -27.52
CA GLY A 458 -6.54 -21.07 -27.48
C GLY A 458 -7.58 -20.40 -26.59
N ILE A 459 -8.63 -19.84 -27.19
CA ILE A 459 -9.65 -19.08 -26.44
C ILE A 459 -11.03 -19.69 -26.63
N TRP A 460 -11.71 -19.97 -25.51
CA TRP A 460 -13.09 -20.43 -25.46
C TRP A 460 -13.94 -19.41 -24.71
N GLY A 461 -14.95 -18.82 -25.36
CA GLY A 461 -15.83 -17.80 -24.76
C GLY A 461 -16.68 -18.33 -23.60
N GLY A 462 -17.18 -19.56 -23.73
CA GLY A 462 -17.99 -20.20 -22.69
C GLY A 462 -19.48 -20.09 -22.99
N LEU A 463 -20.26 -19.67 -22.00
CA LEU A 463 -21.67 -19.30 -22.21
C LEU A 463 -21.75 -17.77 -22.16
N GLY A 464 -22.69 -17.18 -22.90
CA GLY A 464 -22.87 -15.73 -22.90
C GLY A 464 -22.58 -15.15 -24.27
N ASN A 465 -22.69 -13.84 -24.44
CA ASN A 465 -22.36 -13.18 -25.70
C ASN A 465 -20.96 -12.59 -25.59
N ASP A 466 -19.97 -13.31 -26.06
CA ASP A 466 -18.58 -13.02 -25.72
C ASP A 466 -17.90 -12.17 -26.79
N TYR A 467 -16.90 -11.41 -26.39
CA TYR A 467 -15.93 -10.77 -27.29
C TYR A 467 -14.56 -11.43 -27.11
N LEU A 468 -14.07 -12.06 -28.17
CA LEU A 468 -12.78 -12.75 -28.19
C LEU A 468 -11.85 -12.06 -29.19
N ASP A 469 -10.67 -11.66 -28.75
CA ASP A 469 -9.62 -11.05 -29.57
C ASP A 469 -8.34 -11.87 -29.46
N GLY A 470 -7.93 -12.53 -30.55
CA GLY A 470 -6.68 -13.32 -30.60
C GLY A 470 -5.42 -12.45 -30.58
N SER A 471 -5.53 -11.16 -30.88
CA SER A 471 -4.40 -10.23 -30.98
C SER A 471 -3.37 -10.61 -32.05
N SER A 472 -2.30 -11.34 -31.72
CA SER A 472 -1.26 -11.74 -32.69
C SER A 472 -0.85 -13.18 -32.41
N GLY A 473 -0.62 -13.97 -33.44
CA GLY A 473 -0.38 -15.41 -33.27
C GLY A 473 -1.22 -16.17 -34.27
N ASP A 474 -0.99 -17.47 -34.46
CA ASP A 474 -1.91 -18.32 -35.24
C ASP A 474 -2.98 -18.88 -34.27
N ASP A 475 -4.06 -18.12 -34.04
CA ASP A 475 -4.98 -18.37 -32.94
C ASP A 475 -6.12 -19.35 -33.25
N VAL A 476 -6.70 -19.92 -32.19
CA VAL A 476 -7.93 -20.72 -32.28
C VAL A 476 -8.97 -20.19 -31.30
N LEU A 477 -10.01 -19.55 -31.85
CA LEU A 477 -11.09 -18.94 -31.06
C LEU A 477 -12.39 -19.71 -31.22
N TYR A 478 -13.05 -20.03 -30.09
CA TYR A 478 -14.37 -20.66 -30.02
C TYR A 478 -15.35 -19.76 -29.27
N GLY A 479 -16.29 -19.13 -29.98
CA GLY A 479 -17.37 -18.36 -29.35
C GLY A 479 -18.22 -19.22 -28.41
N SER A 480 -18.40 -20.50 -28.79
CA SER A 480 -19.13 -21.49 -28.01
C SER A 480 -20.64 -21.23 -27.99
N ALA A 481 -21.21 -20.70 -26.92
CA ALA A 481 -22.67 -20.62 -26.76
C ALA A 481 -23.16 -19.20 -26.45
N GLY A 482 -23.69 -18.55 -27.48
CA GLY A 482 -24.33 -17.24 -27.40
C GLY A 482 -24.01 -16.47 -28.67
N ALA A 483 -24.35 -15.19 -28.74
CA ALA A 483 -24.10 -14.37 -29.94
C ALA A 483 -22.76 -13.66 -29.81
N ASP A 484 -21.71 -14.29 -30.31
CA ASP A 484 -20.33 -13.92 -30.00
C ASP A 484 -19.74 -12.97 -31.05
N THR A 485 -18.65 -12.30 -30.70
CA THR A 485 -17.82 -11.52 -31.62
C THR A 485 -16.39 -12.02 -31.53
N LEU A 486 -15.87 -12.57 -32.64
CA LEU A 486 -14.52 -13.12 -32.71
C LEU A 486 -13.67 -12.26 -33.66
N ASP A 487 -12.58 -11.71 -33.15
CA ASP A 487 -11.50 -11.09 -33.94
C ASP A 487 -10.23 -11.94 -33.80
N GLY A 488 -9.78 -12.53 -34.91
CA GLY A 488 -8.53 -13.30 -34.91
C GLY A 488 -7.28 -12.43 -34.86
N GLY A 489 -7.39 -11.13 -35.14
CA GLY A 489 -6.23 -10.25 -35.16
C GLY A 489 -5.25 -10.55 -36.28
N VAL A 490 -3.96 -10.63 -35.94
CA VAL A 490 -2.85 -10.83 -36.88
C VAL A 490 -2.36 -12.27 -36.84
N GLY A 491 -2.67 -13.03 -37.89
CA GLY A 491 -2.18 -14.40 -38.00
C GLY A 491 -2.93 -15.23 -39.03
N ASN A 492 -2.76 -16.54 -38.97
CA ASN A 492 -3.60 -17.51 -39.67
C ASN A 492 -4.60 -18.15 -38.70
N ASP A 493 -5.62 -17.37 -38.35
CA ASP A 493 -6.50 -17.72 -37.25
C ASP A 493 -7.61 -18.66 -37.68
N THR A 494 -8.08 -19.48 -36.72
CA THR A 494 -9.21 -20.37 -36.89
C THR A 494 -10.34 -19.97 -35.95
N LEU A 495 -11.41 -19.41 -36.52
CA LEU A 495 -12.55 -18.90 -35.78
C LEU A 495 -13.76 -19.84 -35.88
N TYR A 496 -14.29 -20.25 -34.73
CA TYR A 496 -15.50 -21.05 -34.59
C TYR A 496 -16.56 -20.25 -33.84
N GLY A 497 -17.31 -19.42 -34.56
CA GLY A 497 -18.29 -18.50 -33.98
C GLY A 497 -19.43 -19.18 -33.22
N GLY A 498 -19.97 -20.30 -33.73
CA GLY A 498 -21.13 -20.96 -33.12
C GLY A 498 -22.30 -21.10 -34.10
N ASN A 499 -23.53 -21.18 -33.59
CA ASN A 499 -24.74 -21.28 -34.41
C ASN A 499 -25.72 -20.11 -34.18
N GLN A 500 -25.29 -19.00 -33.59
CA GLN A 500 -26.19 -17.97 -33.04
C GLN A 500 -26.17 -16.64 -33.81
N GLY A 501 -25.27 -16.49 -34.78
CA GLY A 501 -25.20 -15.31 -35.65
C GLY A 501 -23.95 -14.49 -35.39
N ASP A 502 -22.86 -15.22 -35.24
CA ASP A 502 -21.54 -14.82 -34.74
C ASP A 502 -20.63 -14.32 -35.87
#